data_AF-A0A367R7K3-F1
#
_entry.id   AF-A0A367R7K3-F1
#
_cell.length_a   1.000
_cell.length_b   1.000
_cell.length_c   1.000
_cell.angle_alpha   90.00
_cell.angle_beta   90.00
_cell.angle_gamma   90.00
#
_symmetry.space_group_name_H-M   'P 1'
#
loop_
_entity.id
_entity.type
_entity.pdbx_description
1 polymer ?
#
loop_
_entity_poly.entity_id
_entity_poly.type
_entity_poly.pdbx_seq_one_letter_code
_entity_poly.pdbx_strand_id
1 'polypeptide(L)'
;MNTTDNSPMEDNSPADLVSVTELQRQLHDLLQQLSPERLRVLADFAAYLANAESEAATQELLAIPGLLERVKQNQATPKTDYTNWRTLRSDV
;
A
#
# COMPACT_ATOMS: atom_id res chain seq x y z
N MET A 1 16.29 -35.37 39.93
CA MET A 1 15.43 -34.19 39.73
C MET A 1 15.96 -33.47 38.51
N ASN A 2 15.25 -33.54 37.38
CA ASN A 2 15.59 -32.82 36.16
C ASN A 2 15.14 -31.37 36.31
N THR A 3 16.05 -30.42 36.20
CA THR A 3 15.70 -29.01 36.03
C THR A 3 15.71 -28.74 34.53
N THR A 4 14.53 -28.71 33.93
CA THR A 4 14.35 -28.32 32.54
C THR A 4 14.56 -26.81 32.46
N ASP A 5 15.70 -26.40 31.89
CA ASP A 5 15.93 -25.03 31.42
C ASP A 5 14.98 -24.78 30.26
N ASN A 6 13.89 -24.05 30.55
CA ASN A 6 12.91 -23.64 29.57
C ASN A 6 13.15 -22.16 29.25
N SER A 7 14.31 -21.88 28.67
CA SER A 7 14.54 -20.60 28.00
C SER A 7 13.72 -20.56 26.72
N PRO A 8 12.88 -19.54 26.48
CA PRO A 8 12.21 -19.40 25.20
C PRO A 8 13.29 -19.05 24.16
N MET A 9 13.56 -19.97 23.23
CA MET A 9 14.14 -19.61 21.96
C MET A 9 13.15 -18.65 21.30
N GLU A 10 13.38 -17.36 21.48
CA GLU A 10 12.85 -16.34 20.58
C GLU A 10 13.50 -16.57 19.23
N ASP A 11 12.85 -17.41 18.43
CA ASP A 11 13.06 -17.54 16.99
C ASP A 11 12.54 -16.27 16.31
N ASN A 12 13.14 -15.13 16.67
CA ASN A 12 13.00 -13.89 15.93
C ASN A 12 13.93 -13.99 14.73
N SER A 13 13.43 -14.65 13.67
CA SER A 13 14.03 -14.60 12.35
C SER A 13 14.33 -13.13 12.00
N PRO A 14 15.57 -12.76 11.63
CA PRO A 14 15.97 -11.37 11.36
C PRO A 14 15.37 -10.81 10.06
N ALA A 15 14.40 -11.51 9.46
CA ALA A 15 13.73 -11.17 8.21
C ALA A 15 12.56 -10.20 8.43
N ASP A 16 12.05 -10.08 9.66
CA ASP A 16 10.91 -9.24 9.95
C ASP A 16 11.38 -7.85 10.42
N LEU A 17 10.95 -6.82 9.68
CA LEU A 17 11.17 -5.37 9.91
C LEU A 17 12.37 -4.72 9.21
N VAL A 18 12.63 -5.06 7.94
CA VAL A 18 13.34 -4.12 7.07
C VAL A 18 12.43 -2.89 6.89
N SER A 19 12.82 -1.74 7.47
CA SER A 19 12.04 -0.50 7.34
C SER A 19 11.86 -0.10 5.87
N VAL A 20 10.77 0.59 5.54
CA VAL A 20 10.52 1.08 4.17
C VAL A 20 11.71 1.89 3.65
N THR A 21 12.32 2.71 4.50
CA THR A 21 13.51 3.51 4.16
C THR A 21 14.73 2.64 3.85
N GLU A 22 14.91 1.54 4.57
CA GLU A 22 15.98 0.56 4.32
C GLU A 22 15.77 -0.15 2.99
N LEU A 23 14.54 -0.60 2.70
CA LEU A 23 14.19 -1.21 1.42
C LEU A 23 14.43 -0.26 0.24
N GLN A 24 14.03 1.01 0.38
CA GLN A 24 14.24 2.03 -0.66
C GLN A 24 15.73 2.25 -0.94
N ARG A 25 16.57 2.28 0.10
CA ARG A 25 18.02 2.42 -0.06
C ARG A 25 18.62 1.22 -0.80
N GLN A 26 18.28 0.01 -0.38
CA GLN A 26 18.76 -1.22 -1.03
C GLN A 26 18.35 -1.28 -2.50
N LEU A 27 17.10 -0.92 -2.82
CA LEU A 27 16.62 -0.83 -4.20
C LEU A 27 17.41 0.19 -5.01
N HIS A 28 17.63 1.39 -4.47
CA HIS A 28 18.42 2.43 -5.13
C HIS A 28 19.82 1.92 -5.49
N ASP A 29 20.51 1.28 -4.55
CA ASP A 29 21.88 0.80 -4.76
C ASP A 29 21.95 -0.33 -5.80
N LEU A 30 20.93 -1.19 -5.86
CA LEU A 30 20.81 -2.22 -6.89
C LEU A 30 20.55 -1.62 -8.27
N LEU A 31 19.68 -0.61 -8.37
CA LEU A 31 19.37 0.06 -9.64
C LEU A 31 20.62 0.70 -10.27
N GLN A 32 21.57 1.21 -9.49
CA GLN A 32 22.82 1.78 -10.00
C GLN A 32 23.75 0.75 -10.67
N GLN A 33 23.56 -0.55 -10.41
CA GLN A 33 24.46 -1.62 -10.87
C GLN A 33 23.93 -2.38 -12.10
N LEU A 34 22.69 -2.08 -12.52
CA LEU A 34 22.01 -2.83 -13.57
C LEU A 34 22.24 -2.24 -14.96
N SER A 35 22.24 -3.13 -15.97
CA SER A 35 22.27 -2.70 -17.36
C SER A 35 20.93 -2.04 -17.77
N PRO A 36 20.93 -1.21 -18.83
CA PRO A 36 19.70 -0.57 -19.32
C PRO A 36 18.56 -1.54 -19.62
N GLU A 37 18.85 -2.73 -20.16
CA GLU A 37 17.86 -3.75 -20.49
C GLU A 37 17.22 -4.32 -19.22
N ARG A 38 18.01 -4.55 -18.17
CA ARG A 38 17.51 -5.03 -16.88
C ARG A 38 16.70 -3.96 -16.15
N LEU A 39 17.12 -2.70 -16.27
CA LEU A 39 16.36 -1.56 -15.76
C LEU A 39 15.00 -1.44 -16.45
N ARG A 40 14.92 -1.67 -17.76
CA ARG A 40 13.64 -1.68 -18.49
C ARG A 40 12.70 -2.75 -17.94
N VAL A 41 13.18 -3.98 -17.76
CA VAL A 41 12.37 -5.09 -17.21
C VAL A 41 11.87 -4.75 -15.81
N LEU A 42 12.72 -4.19 -14.94
CA LEU A 42 12.29 -3.76 -13.60
C LEU A 42 11.28 -2.62 -13.63
N ALA A 43 11.41 -1.66 -14.55
CA ALA A 43 10.44 -0.59 -14.70
C ALA A 43 9.06 -1.12 -15.11
N ASP A 44 9.02 -2.06 -16.08
CA ASP A 44 7.78 -2.69 -16.52
C ASP A 44 7.14 -3.50 -15.37
N PHE A 45 7.96 -4.21 -14.58
CA PHE A 45 7.47 -4.96 -13.42
C PHE A 45 6.96 -4.04 -12.30
N ALA A 46 7.66 -2.95 -11.99
CA ALA A 46 7.21 -1.97 -11.00
C ALA A 46 5.89 -1.30 -11.41
N ALA A 47 5.72 -1.01 -12.71
CA ALA A 47 4.46 -0.49 -13.24
C ALA A 47 3.31 -1.50 -13.08
N TYR A 48 3.57 -2.79 -13.32
CA TYR A 48 2.60 -3.86 -13.05
C TYR A 48 2.22 -3.92 -11.57
N LEU A 49 3.19 -3.88 -10.65
CA LEU A 49 2.91 -3.90 -9.21
C LEU A 49 2.09 -2.69 -8.75
N ALA A 50 2.44 -1.49 -9.20
CA ALA A 50 1.69 -0.27 -8.90
C ALA A 50 0.25 -0.35 -9.42
N ASN A 51 0.06 -0.93 -10.61
CA ASN A 51 -1.28 -1.16 -11.15
C ASN A 51 -2.04 -2.22 -10.34
N ALA A 52 -1.42 -3.33 -9.96
CA ALA A 52 -2.04 -4.38 -9.17
C ALA A 52 -2.44 -3.91 -7.76
N GLU A 53 -1.60 -3.10 -7.11
CA GLU A 53 -1.90 -2.48 -5.82
C GLU A 53 -3.08 -1.50 -5.92
N SER A 54 -3.12 -0.71 -7.00
CA SER A 54 -4.26 0.16 -7.32
C SER A 54 -5.54 -0.63 -7.66
N GLU A 55 -5.43 -1.75 -8.38
CA GLU A 55 -6.56 -2.62 -8.73
C GLU A 55 -7.14 -3.31 -7.50
N ALA A 56 -6.33 -3.81 -6.57
CA ALA A 56 -6.82 -4.42 -5.34
C ALA A 56 -7.71 -3.45 -4.54
N ALA A 57 -7.28 -2.19 -4.40
CA ALA A 57 -8.08 -1.13 -3.77
C ALA A 57 -9.33 -0.77 -4.59
N THR A 58 -9.25 -0.85 -5.92
CA THR A 58 -10.37 -0.53 -6.81
C THR A 58 -11.43 -1.64 -6.81
N GLN A 59 -11.05 -2.92 -6.67
CA GLN A 59 -11.98 -4.05 -6.63
C GLN A 59 -12.91 -3.99 -5.40
N GLU A 60 -12.41 -3.54 -4.25
CA GLU A 60 -13.24 -3.31 -3.06
C GLU A 60 -14.32 -2.27 -3.33
N LEU A 61 -13.97 -1.17 -4.00
CA LEU A 61 -14.92 -0.11 -4.36
C LEU A 61 -15.93 -0.58 -5.44
N LEU A 62 -15.47 -1.34 -6.44
CA LEU A 62 -16.33 -1.92 -7.47
C LEU A 62 -17.32 -2.95 -6.92
N ALA A 63 -16.95 -3.65 -5.84
CA ALA A 63 -17.84 -4.60 -5.16
C ALA A 63 -19.01 -3.91 -4.44
N ILE A 64 -18.95 -2.60 -4.19
CA ILE A 64 -20.05 -1.85 -3.55
C ILE A 64 -21.16 -1.59 -4.58
N PRO A 65 -22.34 -2.23 -4.45
CA PRO A 65 -23.39 -2.13 -5.46
C PRO A 65 -23.88 -0.69 -5.65
N GLY A 66 -23.88 -0.21 -6.90
CA GLY A 66 -24.38 1.11 -7.25
C GLY A 66 -23.49 2.27 -6.78
N LEU A 67 -22.24 2.02 -6.38
CA LEU A 67 -21.31 3.07 -5.96
C LEU A 67 -20.93 3.98 -7.14
N LEU A 68 -20.58 3.40 -8.30
CA LEU A 68 -20.17 4.18 -9.47
C LEU A 68 -21.27 5.11 -9.97
N GLU A 69 -22.52 4.63 -9.98
CA GLU A 69 -23.69 5.41 -10.35
C GLU A 69 -23.89 6.57 -9.38
N ARG A 70 -23.76 6.32 -8.07
CA ARG A 70 -23.85 7.37 -7.05
C ARG A 70 -22.72 8.39 -7.16
N VAL A 71 -21.49 7.96 -7.42
CA VAL A 71 -20.36 8.88 -7.65
C VAL A 71 -20.61 9.75 -8.88
N LYS A 72 -21.06 9.17 -10.00
CA LYS A 72 -21.41 9.91 -11.21
C LYS A 72 -22.54 10.91 -10.98
N GLN A 73 -23.58 10.52 -10.26
CA GLN A 73 -24.68 11.43 -9.88
C GLN A 73 -24.15 12.59 -9.02
N ASN A 74 -23.28 12.30 -8.06
CA ASN A 74 -22.75 13.30 -7.14
C ASN A 74 -21.75 14.27 -7.81
N GLN A 75 -21.14 13.92 -8.95
CA GLN A 75 -20.30 14.85 -9.71
C GLN A 75 -21.07 16.06 -10.26
N ALA A 76 -22.38 15.93 -10.45
CA ALA A 76 -23.24 17.02 -10.88
C ALA A 76 -23.74 17.89 -9.71
N THR A 77 -23.36 17.57 -8.46
CA THR A 77 -23.82 18.30 -7.27
C THR A 77 -23.28 19.74 -7.29
N PRO A 78 -24.14 20.76 -7.18
CA PRO A 78 -23.71 22.14 -7.03
C PRO A 78 -22.85 22.33 -5.77
N LYS A 79 -21.80 23.16 -5.86
CA LYS A 79 -20.95 23.47 -4.71
C LYS A 79 -21.68 24.11 -3.54
N THR A 80 -22.85 24.72 -3.77
CA THR A 80 -23.73 25.27 -2.73
C THR A 80 -24.25 24.20 -1.78
N ASP A 81 -24.33 22.95 -2.25
CA ASP A 81 -24.89 21.83 -1.51
C ASP A 81 -23.78 21.03 -0.80
N TYR A 82 -22.53 21.49 -0.88
CA TYR A 82 -21.39 20.85 -0.23
C TYR A 82 -21.40 21.21 1.25
N THR A 83 -21.16 20.21 2.09
CA THR A 83 -20.93 20.43 3.52
C THR A 83 -19.44 20.31 3.83
N ASN A 84 -18.91 21.24 4.61
CA ASN A 84 -17.52 21.19 5.04
C ASN A 84 -17.33 20.00 5.99
N TRP A 85 -16.39 19.10 5.70
CA TRP A 85 -16.18 17.91 6.52
C TRP A 85 -15.84 18.22 7.99
N ARG A 86 -15.26 19.39 8.27
CA ARG A 86 -14.97 19.84 9.65
C ARG A 86 -16.23 20.13 10.45
N THR A 87 -17.34 20.42 9.80
CA THR A 87 -18.64 20.62 10.48
C THR A 87 -19.40 19.30 10.65
N LEU A 88 -18.93 18.21 10.02
CA LEU A 88 -19.52 16.87 10.13
C LEU A 88 -18.83 16.01 11.18
N ARG A 89 -17.58 16.33 11.52
CA ARG A 89 -16.77 15.59 12.48
C ARG A 89 -16.56 16.40 13.75
N SER A 90 -16.81 15.78 14.89
CA SER A 90 -16.64 16.39 16.22
C SER A 90 -15.27 16.16 16.85
N ASP A 91 -14.43 15.35 16.20
CA ASP A 91 -13.15 14.84 16.72
C ASP A 91 -11.92 15.51 16.09
N VAL A 92 -12.11 16.66 15.45
CA VAL A 92 -11.11 17.39 14.66
C VAL A 92 -11.08 18.85 15.06
#